data_AF-A0A0C2FD67-F1
#
_entry.id   AF-A0A0C2FD67-F1
#
_cell.length_a   1.000
_cell.length_b   1.000
_cell.length_c   1.000
_cell.angle_alpha   90.00
_cell.angle_beta   90.00
_cell.angle_gamma   90.00
#
_symmetry.space_group_name_H-M   'P 1'
#
loop_
_entity.id
_entity.type
_entity.pdbx_description
1 polymer ?
#
loop_
_entity_poly.entity_id
_entity_poly.type
_entity_poly.pdbx_seq_one_letter_code
_entity_poly.pdbx_strand_id
1 'polypeptide(L)'
;PDLIDYYQLHKGDPLHNLNLAFDVAEKHLDIPRMLDAEDAAVNPDEKSIMTYVSCFYHAFRNAPEVRSVRPPVKMPPPERDWRKEVGSVVVFA
;
A
#
# COMPACT_ATOMS: atom_id res chain seq x y z
N PRO A 1 8.73 -2.26 5.44
CA PRO A 1 8.14 -3.54 5.91
C PRO A 1 8.89 -4.06 7.14
N ASP A 2 9.19 -3.14 8.06
CA ASP A 2 10.32 -3.29 8.99
C ASP A 2 9.86 -3.45 10.44
N LEU A 3 8.54 -3.50 10.66
CA LEU A 3 7.93 -3.54 11.98
C LEU A 3 7.74 -4.95 12.55
N ILE A 4 7.71 -5.97 11.68
CA ILE A 4 7.54 -7.38 12.08
C ILE A 4 8.61 -8.21 11.39
N ASP A 5 9.37 -8.97 12.18
CA ASP A 5 10.25 -10.00 11.68
C ASP A 5 9.47 -11.29 11.45
N TYR A 6 9.15 -11.56 10.18
CA TYR A 6 8.38 -12.75 9.80
C TYR A 6 9.13 -14.07 10.04
N TYR A 7 10.46 -14.06 10.21
CA TYR A 7 11.22 -15.28 10.49
C TYR A 7 10.99 -15.78 11.93
N GLN A 8 10.52 -14.91 12.82
CA GLN A 8 10.20 -15.25 14.20
C GLN A 8 8.75 -15.75 14.37
N LEU A 9 7.92 -15.65 13.32
CA LEU A 9 6.53 -16.10 13.37
C LEU A 9 6.43 -17.61 13.12
N HIS A 10 5.60 -18.27 13.92
CA HIS A 10 5.37 -19.71 13.83
C HIS A 10 3.88 -20.02 13.74
N LYS A 11 3.47 -20.81 12.73
CA LYS A 11 2.05 -21.20 12.56
C LYS A 11 1.49 -22.00 13.73
N GLY A 12 2.36 -22.65 14.51
CA GLY A 12 1.98 -23.40 15.72
C GLY A 12 1.75 -22.52 16.95
N ASP A 13 2.01 -21.21 16.87
CA ASP A 13 1.83 -20.27 17.98
C ASP A 13 0.98 -19.05 17.54
N PRO A 14 -0.31 -19.26 17.25
CA PRO A 14 -1.20 -18.18 16.82
C PRO A 14 -1.38 -17.10 17.90
N LEU A 15 -1.32 -17.47 19.18
CA LEU A 15 -1.44 -16.51 20.28
C LEU A 15 -0.27 -15.54 20.31
N HIS A 16 0.97 -16.03 20.21
CA HIS A 16 2.13 -15.16 20.13
C HIS A 16 2.06 -14.25 18.91
N ASN A 17 1.75 -14.81 17.74
CA ASN A 17 1.68 -14.04 16.49
C ASN A 17 0.62 -12.92 16.55
N LEU A 18 -0.57 -13.23 17.10
CA LEU A 18 -1.66 -12.24 17.23
C LEU A 18 -1.30 -11.16 18.24
N ASN A 19 -0.76 -11.51 19.40
CA ASN A 19 -0.32 -10.53 20.39
C ASN A 19 0.78 -9.63 19.83
N LEU A 20 1.76 -10.20 19.12
CA LEU A 20 2.80 -9.41 18.45
C LEU A 20 2.21 -8.43 17.43
N ALA A 21 1.28 -8.89 16.60
CA ALA A 21 0.62 -8.05 15.61
C ALA A 21 -0.17 -6.90 16.26
N PHE A 22 -0.90 -7.20 17.33
CA PHE A 22 -1.67 -6.23 18.10
C PHE A 22 -0.77 -5.18 18.77
N ASP A 23 0.32 -5.60 19.39
CA ASP A 23 1.28 -4.71 20.05
C ASP A 23 1.98 -3.78 19.04
N VAL A 24 2.33 -4.30 17.87
CA VAL A 24 2.95 -3.50 16.80
C VAL A 24 1.94 -2.50 16.23
N ALA A 25 0.70 -2.91 16.04
CA ALA A 25 -0.37 -2.05 15.54
C ALA A 25 -0.64 -0.88 16.50
N GLU A 26 -0.70 -1.13 17.80
CA GLU A 26 -0.90 -0.10 18.81
C GLU A 26 0.30 0.86 18.89
N LYS A 27 1.52 0.32 18.96
CA LYS A 27 2.74 1.14 19.14
C LYS A 27 3.10 2.00 17.93
N HIS A 28 2.82 1.52 16.72
CA HIS A 28 3.34 2.14 15.50
C HIS A 28 2.26 2.69 14.56
N LEU A 29 1.04 2.16 14.64
CA LEU A 29 -0.05 2.54 13.74
C LEU A 29 -1.20 3.24 14.47
N ASP A 30 -1.11 3.41 15.79
CA ASP A 30 -2.16 3.99 16.64
C ASP A 30 -3.51 3.26 16.48
N ILE A 31 -3.45 1.95 16.22
CA ILE A 31 -4.62 1.08 16.11
C ILE A 31 -4.81 0.39 17.47
N PRO A 32 -5.87 0.70 18.23
CA PRO A 32 -6.07 0.13 19.56
C PRO A 32 -6.34 -1.38 19.48
N ARG A 33 -5.99 -2.12 20.54
CA ARG A 33 -6.34 -3.54 20.64
C ARG A 33 -7.86 -3.69 20.83
N MET A 34 -8.54 -4.12 19.77
CA MET A 34 -10.01 -4.33 19.78
C MET A 34 -10.40 -5.79 19.89
N LEU A 35 -9.46 -6.71 19.70
CA LEU A 35 -9.68 -8.15 19.68
C LEU A 35 -8.87 -8.80 20.80
N ASP A 36 -9.46 -9.84 21.39
CA ASP A 36 -8.73 -10.75 22.26
C ASP A 36 -8.01 -11.81 21.40
N ALA A 37 -6.76 -12.12 21.76
CA ALA A 37 -5.94 -13.05 20.99
C ALA A 37 -6.39 -14.50 21.18
N GLU A 38 -6.89 -14.87 22.37
CA GLU A 38 -7.41 -16.20 22.66
C GLU A 38 -8.69 -16.46 21.87
N ASP A 39 -9.61 -15.49 21.87
CA ASP A 39 -10.86 -15.60 21.11
C ASP A 39 -10.59 -15.58 19.59
N ALA A 40 -9.74 -14.68 19.11
CA ALA A 40 -9.44 -14.58 17.67
C ALA A 40 -8.66 -15.78 17.12
N ALA A 41 -7.87 -16.47 17.94
CA ALA A 41 -7.14 -17.67 17.54
C ALA A 41 -8.06 -18.89 17.41
N VAL A 42 -9.08 -19.01 18.27
CA VAL A 42 -9.93 -20.20 18.37
C VAL A 42 -11.21 -20.04 17.56
N ASN A 43 -11.89 -18.89 17.68
CA ASN A 43 -13.20 -18.65 17.08
C ASN A 43 -13.34 -17.18 16.64
N PRO A 44 -12.69 -16.80 15.53
CA PRO A 44 -12.74 -15.42 15.05
C PRO A 44 -14.16 -15.02 14.61
N ASP A 45 -14.68 -13.94 15.20
CA ASP A 45 -15.91 -13.31 14.72
C ASP A 45 -15.64 -12.48 13.47
N GLU A 46 -16.26 -12.86 12.35
CA GLU A 46 -16.01 -12.28 11.03
C GLU A 46 -16.19 -10.75 11.01
N LYS A 47 -17.22 -10.22 11.67
CA LYS A 47 -17.51 -8.79 11.71
C LYS A 47 -16.44 -8.03 12.50
N SER A 48 -16.04 -8.59 13.63
CA SER A 48 -14.98 -8.05 14.48
C SER A 48 -13.64 -8.05 13.75
N ILE A 49 -13.28 -9.15 13.06
CA ILE A 49 -12.07 -9.23 12.23
C ILE A 49 -12.11 -8.22 11.09
N MET A 50 -13.21 -8.14 10.32
CA MET A 50 -13.32 -7.17 9.22
C MET A 50 -13.17 -5.73 9.71
N THR A 51 -13.80 -5.40 10.84
CA THR A 51 -13.68 -4.07 11.47
C THR A 51 -12.22 -3.80 11.82
N TYR A 52 -11.55 -4.75 12.46
CA TYR A 52 -10.15 -4.57 12.86
C TYR A 52 -9.21 -4.42 11.65
N VAL A 53 -9.38 -5.23 10.60
CA VAL A 53 -8.61 -5.13 9.36
C VAL A 53 -8.86 -3.78 8.66
N SER A 54 -10.08 -3.24 8.76
CA SER A 54 -10.40 -1.91 8.19
C SER A 54 -9.61 -0.79 8.87
N CYS A 55 -9.28 -0.90 10.16
CA CYS A 55 -8.45 0.08 10.86
C CYS A 55 -7.06 0.18 10.21
N PHE A 56 -6.46 -0.93 9.80
CA PHE A 56 -5.18 -0.93 9.08
C PHE A 56 -5.29 -0.20 7.74
N TYR A 57 -6.37 -0.42 7.00
CA TYR A 57 -6.62 0.28 5.74
C TYR A 57 -6.67 1.80 5.94
N HIS A 58 -7.36 2.26 6.99
CA HIS A 58 -7.42 3.69 7.31
C HIS A 58 -6.07 4.25 7.78
N ALA A 59 -5.32 3.52 8.61
CA ALA A 59 -3.99 3.91 9.06
C ALA A 59 -3.02 4.08 7.88
N PHE A 60 -3.02 3.13 6.93
CA PHE A 60 -2.12 3.19 5.77
C PHE A 60 -2.58 4.16 4.67
N ARG A 61 -3.88 4.46 4.57
CA ARG A 61 -4.38 5.45 3.59
C ARG A 61 -4.02 6.89 3.93
N ASN A 62 -3.96 7.20 5.21
CA ASN A 62 -3.60 8.52 5.70
C ASN A 62 -2.10 8.62 5.98
N ALA A 63 -1.35 7.51 5.89
CA ALA A 63 0.09 7.56 5.91
C ALA A 63 0.54 8.49 4.79
N PRO A 64 1.42 9.48 5.09
CA PRO A 64 1.93 10.36 4.06
C PRO A 64 2.48 9.46 2.97
N GLU A 65 1.91 9.58 1.77
CA GLU A 65 2.41 8.91 0.58
C GLU A 65 3.93 9.16 0.63
N VAL A 66 4.73 8.11 0.87
CA VAL A 66 6.15 8.19 0.57
C VAL A 66 6.10 8.48 -0.90
N ARG A 67 6.20 9.76 -1.24
CA ARG A 67 6.11 10.27 -2.60
C ARG A 67 7.20 9.51 -3.29
N SER A 68 6.85 8.39 -3.92
CA SER A 68 7.54 7.94 -5.09
C SER A 68 7.52 9.19 -5.93
N VAL A 69 8.68 9.84 -6.02
CA VAL A 69 8.83 11.00 -6.86
C VAL A 69 8.38 10.46 -8.20
N ARG A 70 7.15 10.82 -8.62
CA ARG A 70 6.64 10.40 -9.92
C ARG A 70 7.75 10.83 -10.86
N PRO A 71 8.41 9.91 -11.59
CA PRO A 71 9.46 10.32 -12.49
C PRO A 71 8.84 11.40 -13.38
N PRO A 72 9.54 12.53 -13.59
CA PRO A 72 8.99 13.64 -14.35
C PRO A 72 8.42 13.07 -15.64
N VAL A 73 7.14 13.34 -15.91
CA VAL A 73 6.50 12.92 -17.15
C VAL A 73 7.31 13.56 -18.27
N LYS A 74 8.19 12.77 -18.91
CA LYS A 74 8.84 13.20 -20.15
C LYS A 74 7.70 13.38 -21.13
N MET A 75 7.34 14.65 -21.39
CA MET A 75 6.39 14.97 -22.44
C MET A 75 6.87 14.23 -23.70
N PRO A 76 6.00 13.49 -24.39
CA PRO A 76 6.36 12.94 -25.68
C PRO A 76 6.85 14.11 -26.54
N PRO A 77 7.91 13.91 -27.36
CA PRO A 77 8.39 14.94 -28.25
C PRO A 77 7.20 15.55 -29.00
N PRO A 78 7.16 16.88 -29.19
CA PRO A 78 6.12 17.50 -30.00
C PRO A 78 6.04 16.74 -31.32
N GLU A 79 4.82 16.35 -31.69
CA GLU A 79 4.58 15.55 -32.89
C GLU A 79 5.27 16.22 -34.08
N ARG A 80 6.13 15.46 -34.77
CA ARG A 80 6.94 16.00 -35.86
C ARG A 80 5.99 16.42 -36.99
N ASP A 81 5.81 17.73 -37.11
CA ASP A 81 4.88 18.32 -38.07
C ASP A 81 5.48 18.30 -39.49
N TRP A 82 5.35 17.14 -40.15
CA TRP A 82 5.82 16.91 -41.52
C TRP A 82 5.24 17.91 -42.53
N ARG A 83 4.11 18.55 -42.22
CA ARG A 83 3.44 19.54 -43.08
C ARG A 83 4.28 20.80 -43.29
N LYS A 84 5.16 21.12 -42.34
CA LYS A 84 6.09 22.26 -42.47
C LYS A 84 7.33 21.93 -43.32
N GLU A 85 7.70 20.65 -43.43
CA GLU A 85 8.81 20.19 -44.28
C GLU A 85 8.40 20.07 -45.76
N VAL A 86 7.12 19.74 -46.04
CA VAL A 86 6.63 19.60 -47.43
C VAL A 86 6.11 20.91 -48.04
N GLY A 87 6.10 22.02 -47.29
CA GLY A 87 5.59 23.32 -47.72
C GLY A 87 6.47 24.07 -48.73
N SER A 88 7.59 23.51 -49.18
CA SER A 88 8.51 24.17 -50.12
C SER A 88 8.70 23.43 -51.45
N VAL A 89 7.86 22.45 -51.77
CA VAL A 89 7.86 21.83 -53.12
C VAL A 89 6.50 22.02 -53.77
N VAL A 90 6.25 23.27 -54.16
CA VAL A 90 5.49 23.55 -55.38
C VAL A 90 6.52 23.87 -56.46
N VAL A 91 6.26 23.43 -57.69
CA VAL A 91 7.10 23.53 -58.91
C VAL A 91 8.25 22.50 -58.88
N PHE A 92 8.32 21.43 -59.67
CA PHE A 92 8.09 21.27 -61.12
C PHE A 92 7.65 19.84 -61.46
N ALA A 93 6.58 19.70 -62.26
CA ALA A 93 6.41 18.72 -63.34
C ALA A 93 5.15 19.07 -64.13
#